data_AF-A0A6C1U430-F1
#
_entry.id   AF-A0A6C1U430-F1
#
_cell.length_a   1.000
_cell.length_b   1.000
_cell.length_c   1.000
_cell.angle_alpha   90.00
_cell.angle_beta   90.00
_cell.angle_gamma   90.00
#
_symmetry.space_group_name_H-M   'P 1'
#
loop_
_entity.id
_entity.type
_entity.pdbx_description
1 polymer ?
#
loop_
_entity_poly.entity_id
_entity_poly.type
_entity_poly.pdbx_seq_one_letter_code
_entity_poly.pdbx_strand_id
1 'polypeptide(L)'
;MPKWFLDPPTEVWGEMDDEERRKVDRLTRRAETFITAKFPDIQKRVDAGTLAPEVIADVVEEMVTRAIDYDDRGGVAKESLPEWSLEYESGSGLGKGSRLFLTTDEYALLAPARRRPRLTTIQLWR
;
A
#
# COMPACT_ATOMS: atom_id res chain seq x y z
N MET A 1 -7.79 7.69 13.81
CA MET A 1 -7.03 7.30 12.61
C MET A 1 -8.02 7.25 11.47
N PRO A 2 -7.74 7.86 10.31
CA PRO A 2 -8.69 7.83 9.20
C PRO A 2 -8.89 6.40 8.72
N LYS A 3 -10.16 6.06 8.45
CA LYS A 3 -10.58 4.80 7.86
C LYS A 3 -10.86 5.06 6.40
N TRP A 4 -10.21 4.29 5.53
CA TRP A 4 -10.24 4.49 4.08
C TRP A 4 -11.06 3.41 3.40
N PHE A 5 -10.98 2.18 3.89
CA PHE A 5 -11.81 1.10 3.39
C PHE A 5 -13.22 1.20 3.99
N LEU A 6 -14.19 1.54 3.14
CA LEU A 6 -15.57 1.80 3.56
C LEU A 6 -16.53 0.65 3.24
N ASP A 7 -16.16 -0.20 2.30
CA ASP A 7 -17.03 -1.28 1.83
C ASP A 7 -17.11 -2.42 2.85
N PRO A 8 -18.27 -3.11 2.93
CA PRO A 8 -18.38 -4.32 3.73
C PRO A 8 -17.42 -5.40 3.17
N PRO A 9 -16.63 -6.08 4.02
CA PRO A 9 -15.75 -7.15 3.56
C PRO A 9 -16.45 -8.24 2.73
N THR A 10 -17.74 -8.48 2.98
CA THR A 10 -18.55 -9.46 2.25
C THR A 10 -18.88 -9.06 0.82
N GLU A 11 -18.88 -7.77 0.50
CA GLU A 11 -19.10 -7.28 -0.88
C GLU A 11 -17.87 -7.48 -1.75
N VAL A 12 -16.67 -7.46 -1.14
CA VAL A 12 -15.39 -7.56 -1.85
C VAL A 12 -14.85 -8.99 -1.89
N TRP A 13 -14.81 -9.68 -0.75
CA TRP A 13 -14.21 -11.02 -0.62
C TRP A 13 -15.24 -12.14 -0.48
N GLY A 14 -16.54 -11.83 -0.54
CA GLY A 14 -17.63 -12.80 -0.48
C GLY A 14 -18.02 -13.24 0.93
N GLU A 15 -18.88 -14.27 1.00
CA GLU A 15 -19.30 -14.89 2.26
C GLU A 15 -18.09 -15.45 3.02
N MET A 16 -17.98 -15.09 4.29
CA MET A 16 -16.85 -15.43 5.16
C MET A 16 -17.35 -15.73 6.56
N ASP A 17 -16.72 -16.70 7.21
CA ASP A 17 -17.05 -17.04 8.59
C ASP A 17 -16.55 -15.95 9.59
N ASP A 18 -16.89 -16.10 10.86
CA ASP A 18 -16.52 -15.11 11.89
C ASP A 18 -15.00 -15.02 12.12
N GLU A 19 -14.25 -16.08 11.83
CA GLU A 19 -12.80 -16.11 11.98
C GLU A 19 -12.12 -15.39 10.81
N GLU A 20 -12.56 -15.67 9.59
CA GLU A 20 -12.16 -15.04 8.34
C GLU A 20 -12.48 -13.55 8.38
N ARG A 21 -13.70 -13.16 8.78
CA ARG A 21 -14.08 -11.74 8.96
C ARG A 21 -13.14 -11.01 9.90
N ARG A 22 -12.86 -11.61 11.07
CA ARG A 22 -11.91 -11.04 12.05
C ARG A 22 -10.49 -10.97 11.50
N LYS A 23 -10.08 -11.89 10.63
CA LYS A 23 -8.77 -11.89 9.96
C LYS A 23 -8.69 -10.74 8.96
N VAL A 24 -9.69 -10.60 8.10
CA VAL A 24 -9.79 -9.52 7.11
C VAL A 24 -9.77 -8.16 7.80
N ASP A 25 -10.59 -7.95 8.83
CA ASP A 25 -10.61 -6.70 9.60
C ASP A 25 -9.23 -6.33 10.17
N ARG A 26 -8.48 -7.32 10.68
CA ARG A 26 -7.11 -7.11 11.16
C ARG A 26 -6.15 -6.74 10.04
N LEU A 27 -6.28 -7.36 8.87
CA LEU A 27 -5.45 -7.06 7.70
C LEU A 27 -5.75 -5.64 7.18
N THR A 28 -7.02 -5.28 7.01
CA THR A 28 -7.46 -3.95 6.60
C THR A 28 -6.91 -2.87 7.53
N ARG A 29 -7.10 -3.02 8.85
CA ARG A 29 -6.57 -2.08 9.83
C ARG A 29 -5.05 -1.93 9.77
N ARG A 30 -4.33 -3.05 9.55
CA ARG A 30 -2.87 -3.03 9.40
C ARG A 30 -2.45 -2.33 8.11
N ALA A 31 -3.15 -2.57 6.99
CA ALA A 31 -2.88 -1.92 5.71
C ALA A 31 -3.07 -0.40 5.81
N GLU A 32 -4.18 0.06 6.40
CA GLU A 32 -4.41 1.49 6.64
C GLU A 32 -3.32 2.12 7.54
N THR A 33 -2.87 1.38 8.56
CA THR A 33 -1.79 1.83 9.45
C THR A 33 -0.48 1.94 8.69
N PHE A 34 -0.18 0.96 7.86
CA PHE A 34 1.01 0.92 7.02
C PHE A 34 1.03 2.08 6.03
N ILE A 35 -0.07 2.33 5.33
CA ILE A 35 -0.21 3.46 4.40
C ILE A 35 -0.03 4.79 5.12
N THR A 36 -0.69 4.98 6.27
CA THR A 36 -0.59 6.22 7.06
C THR A 36 0.84 6.46 7.55
N ALA A 37 1.54 5.40 7.96
CA ALA A 37 2.94 5.49 8.38
C ALA A 37 3.88 5.79 7.19
N LYS A 38 3.59 5.24 6.01
CA LYS A 38 4.42 5.42 4.81
C LYS A 38 4.19 6.77 4.12
N PHE A 39 2.97 7.31 4.21
CA PHE A 39 2.56 8.58 3.62
C PHE A 39 1.93 9.50 4.69
N PRO A 40 2.74 10.15 5.55
CA PRO A 40 2.22 10.94 6.68
C PRO A 40 1.30 12.10 6.27
N ASP A 41 1.47 12.63 5.06
CA ASP A 41 0.66 13.74 4.51
C ASP A 41 -0.56 13.27 3.70
N ILE A 42 -0.89 11.98 3.72
CA ILE A 42 -1.98 11.42 2.91
C ILE A 42 -3.33 12.06 3.24
N GLN A 43 -3.64 12.27 4.53
CA GLN A 43 -4.87 12.92 4.97
C GLN A 43 -4.98 14.34 4.42
N LYS A 44 -3.89 15.13 4.52
CA LYS A 44 -3.88 16.51 4.02
C LYS A 44 -4.14 16.56 2.52
N ARG A 45 -3.68 15.56 1.78
CA ARG A 45 -3.88 15.46 0.33
C ARG A 45 -5.31 15.11 -0.05
N VAL A 46 -5.96 14.27 0.75
CA VAL A 46 -7.40 13.99 0.64
C VAL A 46 -8.21 15.25 0.94
N ASP A 47 -7.92 15.92 2.06
CA ASP A 47 -8.61 17.15 2.45
C ASP A 47 -8.44 18.27 1.40
N ALA A 48 -7.27 18.32 0.74
CA ALA A 48 -6.99 19.26 -0.34
C ALA A 48 -7.56 18.85 -1.71
N GLY A 49 -8.23 17.69 -1.82
CA GLY A 49 -8.76 17.16 -3.08
C GLY A 49 -7.68 16.76 -4.11
N THR A 50 -6.43 16.61 -3.68
CA THR A 50 -5.29 16.23 -4.54
C THR A 50 -5.05 14.72 -4.60
N LEU A 51 -5.76 13.97 -3.77
CA LEU A 51 -5.83 12.52 -3.76
C LEU A 51 -7.27 12.13 -3.43
N ALA A 52 -7.89 11.31 -4.27
CA ALA A 52 -9.22 10.81 -4.02
C ALA A 52 -9.16 9.73 -2.92
N PRO A 53 -10.05 9.76 -1.91
CA PRO A 53 -10.07 8.75 -0.85
C PRO A 53 -10.33 7.34 -1.40
N GLU A 54 -11.06 7.21 -2.51
CA GLU A 54 -11.34 5.96 -3.21
C GLU A 54 -10.05 5.28 -3.68
N VAL A 55 -9.06 6.05 -4.16
CA VAL A 55 -7.75 5.50 -4.56
C VAL A 55 -7.01 4.87 -3.38
N ILE A 56 -7.22 5.39 -2.16
CA ILE A 56 -6.63 4.80 -0.96
C ILE A 56 -7.38 3.51 -0.60
N ALA A 57 -8.70 3.49 -0.74
CA ALA A 57 -9.52 2.32 -0.52
C ALA A 57 -9.13 1.17 -1.47
N ASP A 58 -8.99 1.45 -2.76
CA ASP A 58 -8.57 0.48 -3.78
C ASP A 58 -7.21 -0.14 -3.45
N VAL A 59 -6.23 0.69 -3.04
CA VAL A 59 -4.90 0.19 -2.65
C VAL A 59 -4.98 -0.68 -1.39
N VAL A 60 -5.81 -0.31 -0.40
CA VAL A 60 -6.04 -1.14 0.78
C VAL A 60 -6.64 -2.48 0.39
N GLU A 61 -7.64 -2.48 -0.50
CA GLU A 61 -8.28 -3.68 -1.01
C GLU A 61 -7.28 -4.61 -1.70
N GLU A 62 -6.49 -4.10 -2.65
CA GLU A 62 -5.49 -4.88 -3.37
C GLU A 62 -4.42 -5.47 -2.43
N MET A 63 -3.99 -4.69 -1.43
CA MET A 63 -3.05 -5.15 -0.40
C MET A 63 -3.64 -6.30 0.43
N VAL A 64 -4.90 -6.19 0.84
CA VAL A 64 -5.56 -7.19 1.67
C VAL A 64 -5.88 -8.44 0.86
N THR A 65 -6.36 -8.29 -0.38
CA THR A 65 -6.62 -9.39 -1.32
C THR A 65 -5.36 -10.22 -1.55
N ARG A 66 -4.22 -9.56 -1.83
CA ARG A 66 -2.93 -10.27 -1.97
C ARG A 66 -2.51 -11.01 -0.70
N ALA A 67 -2.80 -10.46 0.47
CA ALA A 67 -2.48 -11.11 1.74
C ALA A 67 -3.38 -12.33 2.02
N ILE A 68 -4.64 -12.29 1.58
CA ILE A 68 -5.58 -13.42 1.64
C ILE A 68 -5.13 -14.51 0.66
N ASP A 69 -4.90 -14.16 -0.61
CA ASP A 69 -4.44 -15.07 -1.66
C ASP A 69 -3.15 -15.81 -1.28
N TYR A 70 -2.22 -15.11 -0.62
CA TYR A 70 -0.97 -15.69 -0.14
C TYR A 70 -1.20 -16.78 0.92
N ASP A 71 -2.18 -16.57 1.81
CA ASP A 71 -2.54 -17.53 2.85
C ASP A 71 -3.27 -18.73 2.27
N ASP A 72 -4.20 -18.51 1.34
CA ASP A 72 -5.02 -19.57 0.73
C ASP A 72 -4.17 -20.52 -0.12
N ARG A 73 -3.10 -20.00 -0.74
CA ARG A 73 -2.12 -20.80 -1.51
C ARG A 73 -1.08 -21.51 -0.63
N GLY A 74 -1.28 -21.57 0.68
CA GLY A 74 -0.40 -22.30 1.60
C GLY A 74 0.99 -21.67 1.77
N GLY A 75 1.16 -20.39 1.43
CA GLY A 75 2.43 -19.69 1.60
C GLY A 75 3.58 -20.29 0.78
N VAL A 76 3.32 -20.76 -0.44
CA VAL A 76 4.38 -21.18 -1.37
C VAL A 76 5.26 -19.97 -1.70
N ALA A 77 6.30 -19.81 -0.89
CA ALA A 77 7.47 -19.05 -1.21
C ALA A 77 7.93 -19.52 -2.59
N LYS A 78 7.85 -18.60 -3.55
CA LYS A 78 8.45 -18.67 -4.88
C LYS A 78 9.69 -19.55 -4.81
N GLU A 79 9.64 -20.68 -5.52
CA GLU A 79 10.74 -21.61 -5.65
C GLU A 79 12.03 -20.83 -5.89
N SER A 80 13.01 -21.09 -5.03
CA SER A 80 14.36 -20.60 -5.11
C SER A 80 14.97 -21.00 -6.45
N LEU A 81 14.89 -20.14 -7.46
CA LEU A 81 15.70 -20.27 -8.67
C LEU A 81 17.09 -19.70 -8.38
N PRO A 82 18.16 -20.51 -8.52
CA PRO A 82 19.48 -20.12 -8.06
C PRO A 82 20.15 -19.17 -9.07
N GLU A 83 21.01 -18.31 -8.50
CA GLU A 83 22.19 -17.64 -9.09
C GLU A 83 22.14 -16.12 -9.34
N TRP A 84 21.02 -15.41 -9.29
CA TRP A 84 21.05 -13.92 -9.36
C TRP A 84 19.99 -13.25 -8.48
N SER A 85 19.99 -13.63 -7.21
CA SER A 85 19.37 -12.81 -6.16
C SER A 85 20.24 -11.57 -5.97
N LEU A 86 19.98 -10.52 -6.75
CA LEU A 86 20.33 -9.15 -6.38
C LEU A 86 19.64 -8.90 -5.03
N GLU A 87 20.39 -9.10 -3.96
CA GLU A 87 20.11 -8.62 -2.62
C GLU A 87 19.95 -7.10 -2.73
N TYR A 88 18.73 -6.64 -3.02
CA TYR A 88 18.34 -5.31 -2.64
C TYR A 88 18.37 -5.32 -1.12
N GLU A 89 19.44 -4.76 -0.58
CA GLU A 89 19.60 -4.40 0.82
C GLU A 89 18.41 -3.49 1.20
N SER A 90 17.30 -4.10 1.58
CA SER A 90 16.14 -3.40 2.13
C SER A 90 16.55 -3.00 3.53
N GLY A 91 17.17 -1.82 3.63
CA GLY A 91 17.61 -1.22 4.87
C GLY A 91 16.53 -1.31 5.95
N SER A 92 16.92 -1.89 7.08
CA SER A 92 16.40 -1.68 8.43
C SER A 92 15.00 -1.02 8.51
N GLY A 93 13.94 -1.83 8.41
CA GLY A 93 12.57 -1.36 8.70
C GLY A 93 11.50 -2.41 8.40
N LEU A 94 11.04 -3.10 9.44
CA LEU A 94 9.85 -3.98 9.46
C LEU A 94 9.83 -5.15 8.45
N GLY A 95 10.60 -6.19 8.77
CA GLY A 95 10.13 -7.57 8.68
C GLY A 95 10.21 -8.26 7.32
N LYS A 96 11.28 -9.06 7.14
CA LYS A 96 11.28 -10.29 6.32
C LYS A 96 10.03 -11.10 6.73
N GLY A 97 8.96 -11.07 5.94
CA GLY A 97 7.68 -11.74 6.24
C GLY A 97 6.44 -10.85 6.42
N SER A 98 6.52 -9.53 6.20
CA SER A 98 5.30 -8.70 6.13
C SER A 98 4.48 -9.05 4.88
N ARG A 99 3.33 -9.69 5.07
CA ARG A 99 2.37 -10.03 3.98
C ARG A 99 1.76 -8.80 3.31
N LEU A 100 1.77 -7.67 4.02
CA LEU A 100 1.29 -6.40 3.52
C LEU A 100 2.48 -5.62 2.96
N PHE A 101 2.43 -5.33 1.67
CA PHE A 101 3.41 -4.54 0.96
C PHE A 101 2.75 -3.75 -0.17
N LEU A 102 3.29 -2.57 -0.47
CA LEU A 102 2.88 -1.78 -1.63
C LEU A 102 3.64 -2.25 -2.86
N THR A 103 2.93 -2.42 -3.97
CA THR A 103 3.56 -2.56 -5.29
C THR A 103 4.12 -1.21 -5.77
N THR A 104 4.94 -1.24 -6.82
CA THR A 104 5.50 -0.01 -7.40
C THR A 104 4.42 0.92 -7.92
N ASP A 105 3.36 0.38 -8.52
CA ASP A 105 2.25 1.16 -9.09
C ASP A 105 1.38 1.77 -7.99
N GLU A 106 1.01 1.00 -6.96
CA GLU A 106 0.31 1.50 -5.77
C GLU A 106 1.11 2.59 -5.05
N TYR A 107 2.43 2.41 -4.94
CA TYR A 107 3.30 3.44 -4.38
C TYR A 107 3.30 4.70 -5.25
N ALA A 108 3.30 4.57 -6.58
CA ALA A 108 3.26 5.71 -7.49
C ALA A 108 1.93 6.47 -7.41
N LEU A 109 0.80 5.76 -7.27
CA LEU A 109 -0.52 6.34 -7.06
C LEU A 109 -0.60 7.14 -5.76
N LEU A 110 -0.03 6.58 -4.69
CA LEU A 110 -0.02 7.21 -3.37
C LEU A 110 1.14 8.17 -3.16
N ALA A 111 2.15 8.21 -4.03
CA ALA A 111 3.26 9.14 -3.88
C ALA A 111 2.80 10.57 -4.15
N PRO A 112 3.35 11.56 -3.42
CA PRO A 112 3.12 12.95 -3.79
C PRO A 112 3.66 13.21 -5.20
N ALA A 113 2.89 13.90 -6.02
CA ALA A 113 3.35 14.34 -7.34
C ALA A 113 4.68 15.08 -7.16
N ARG A 114 5.75 14.59 -7.81
CA ARG A 114 7.07 15.23 -7.77
C ARG A 114 6.87 16.68 -8.20
N ARG A 115 7.06 17.64 -7.28
CA ARG A 115 7.15 19.06 -7.63
C ARG A 115 8.22 19.17 -8.70
N ARG A 116 7.83 19.41 -9.95
CA ARG A 116 8.79 19.81 -10.99
C ARG A 116 9.45 21.09 -10.46
N PRO A 117 10.78 21.14 -10.29
CA PRO A 117 11.41 22.41 -9.96
C PRO A 117 11.04 23.39 -11.07
N ARG A 118 10.42 24.52 -10.68
CA ARG A 118 10.23 25.63 -11.62
C ARG A 118 11.64 26.02 -12.05
N LEU A 119 11.98 25.79 -13.32
CA LEU A 119 13.14 26.37 -13.96
C LEU A 119 12.94 27.89 -13.90
N THR A 120 13.37 28.51 -12.80
CA THR A 120 13.59 29.95 -12.74
C THR A 120 14.69 30.26 -13.73
N THR A 121 14.30 30.82 -14.87
CA THR A 121 15.19 31.42 -15.86
C THR A 121 16.22 32.28 -15.12
N ILE A 122 17.48 31.84 -15.14
CA ILE A 122 18.61 32.65 -14.69
C ILE A 122 18.67 33.83 -15.67
N GLN A 123 18.26 35.01 -15.22
CA GLN A 123 18.55 36.25 -15.94
C GLN A 123 20.06 36.47 -15.89
N LEU A 124 20.75 36.16 -16.99
CA LEU A 124 22.09 36.64 -17.26
C LEU A 124 22.03 38.17 -17.39
N TRP A 125 22.53 38.86 -16.38
CA TRP A 125 22.88 40.27 -16.50
C TRP A 125 24.19 40.40 -17.28
N ARG A 126 24.18 41.27 -18.28
CA ARG A 126 25.35 41.72 -19.05
C ARG A 126 25.41 43.23 -18.99
#